data_AF-A0AAJ0FQG0-F1
#
_entry.id   AF-A0AAJ0FQG0-F1
#
_cell.length_a   1.000
_cell.length_b   1.000
_cell.length_c   1.000
_cell.angle_alpha   90.00
_cell.angle_beta   90.00
_cell.angle_gamma   90.00
#
_symmetry.space_group_name_H-M   'P 1'
#
loop_
_entity.id
_entity.type
_entity.pdbx_description
1 polymer ?
#
loop_
_entity_poly.entity_id
_entity_poly.type
_entity_poly.pdbx_seq_one_letter_code
_entity_poly.pdbx_strand_id
1 'polypeptide(L)'
;MRLQPLRAPRPAAPQCSAAFIVFRHPGYFESENILFALPPLDTATGGDDTDAIDSANKQDGAPACGVHHGTAIVAGQIIAGNSFETAYLSYDRSGAERVGVPLDGLLTRSEYYLQVPQDSGDAANGGENKPWAVTPSFQHWRFPHNRLPEPWASLASVGESSSSSKPQDKEILPSSRCIITAAGPSTADSAHVIPKGSTSTAWFDQNGMRAYSRSNAAVTAVDSPGNKFRLRYDLHKDFHDRAFAIVPKPVPAGAASQSLAVHFLSLSGDLEDSATEFHNQLVHGTSVPPEYLFARFAYTVLGLVKNFVLQGARRRLTLVESGKDDWTTKSYDMDCRQRNELYGGWLAQFQAKEENPWCVF
;
A
#
# COMPACT_ATOMS: atom_id res chain seq x y z
N MET A 1 -39.06 -30.07 -0.34
CA MET A 1 -38.23 -28.84 -0.49
C MET A 1 -37.30 -28.76 0.71
N ARG A 2 -35.99 -28.99 0.54
CA ARG A 2 -35.01 -28.86 1.64
C ARG A 2 -34.51 -27.42 1.65
N LEU A 3 -34.98 -26.64 2.61
CA LEU A 3 -34.44 -25.30 2.85
C LEU A 3 -33.00 -25.46 3.35
N GLN A 4 -32.08 -24.70 2.78
CA GLN A 4 -30.74 -24.61 3.35
C GLN A 4 -30.83 -23.78 4.64
N PRO A 5 -30.19 -24.22 5.74
CA PRO A 5 -30.14 -23.43 6.95
C PRO A 5 -29.43 -22.11 6.65
N LEU A 6 -29.88 -21.04 7.32
CA LEU A 6 -29.19 -19.76 7.28
C LEU A 6 -27.73 -20.00 7.66
N ARG A 7 -26.81 -19.53 6.80
CA ARG A 7 -25.39 -19.59 7.09
C ARG A 7 -25.18 -18.67 8.30
N ALA A 8 -24.70 -19.24 9.41
CA ALA A 8 -24.32 -18.42 10.56
C ALA A 8 -23.29 -17.36 10.07
N PRO A 9 -23.38 -16.12 10.57
CA PRO A 9 -22.33 -15.14 10.36
C PRO A 9 -20.99 -15.80 10.67
N ARG A 10 -19.98 -15.56 9.82
CA ARG A 10 -18.63 -15.98 10.18
C ARG A 10 -18.28 -15.34 11.52
N PRO A 11 -17.63 -16.07 12.45
CA PRO A 11 -17.13 -15.44 13.66
C PRO A 11 -16.27 -14.26 13.23
N ALA A 12 -16.55 -13.08 13.79
CA ALA A 12 -15.73 -11.90 13.55
C ALA A 12 -14.27 -12.27 13.89
N ALA A 13 -13.32 -11.85 13.05
CA ALA A 13 -11.93 -11.91 13.44
C ALA A 13 -11.76 -11.11 14.76
N PRO A 14 -10.74 -11.43 15.59
CA PRO A 14 -10.48 -10.69 16.81
C PRO A 14 -10.48 -9.19 16.49
N GLN A 15 -11.39 -8.44 17.10
CA GLN A 15 -11.49 -7.02 16.84
C GLN A 15 -10.27 -6.35 17.47
N CYS A 16 -9.31 -5.98 16.63
CA CYS A 16 -8.22 -5.12 17.01
C CYS A 16 -8.76 -3.69 17.18
N SER A 17 -9.33 -3.40 18.35
CA SER A 17 -9.90 -2.08 18.67
C SER A 17 -8.84 -1.00 18.97
N ALA A 18 -7.59 -1.23 18.55
CA ALA A 18 -6.49 -0.32 18.82
C ALA A 18 -6.55 0.90 17.89
N ALA A 19 -6.16 2.06 18.41
CA ALA A 19 -6.00 3.27 17.62
C ALA A 19 -5.02 3.03 16.46
N PHE A 20 -5.18 3.78 15.37
CA PHE A 20 -4.26 3.73 14.24
C PHE A 20 -2.80 3.94 14.68
N ILE A 21 -1.89 3.19 14.08
CA ILE A 21 -0.45 3.36 14.25
C ILE A 21 0.01 4.50 13.33
N VAL A 22 0.64 5.51 13.92
CA VAL A 22 1.02 6.75 13.24
C VAL A 22 2.48 6.72 12.78
N PHE A 23 2.73 7.06 11.53
CA PHE A 23 4.08 7.19 10.97
C PHE A 23 4.40 8.65 10.70
N ARG A 24 5.49 9.15 11.29
CA ARG A 24 5.82 10.58 11.33
C ARG A 24 7.07 10.92 10.53
N HIS A 25 7.12 12.16 10.04
CA HIS A 25 8.27 12.77 9.42
C HIS A 25 9.11 13.53 10.49
N PRO A 26 10.39 13.20 10.70
CA PRO A 26 11.19 13.79 11.79
C PRO A 26 11.48 15.28 11.60
N GLY A 27 11.54 15.76 10.36
CA GLY A 27 11.85 17.16 10.01
C GLY A 27 10.76 18.22 10.21
N TYR A 28 9.52 17.86 10.57
CA TYR A 28 8.42 18.84 10.72
C TYR A 28 7.90 18.95 12.17
N PHE A 29 7.20 20.04 12.49
CA PHE A 29 6.59 20.23 13.82
C PHE A 29 5.59 19.12 14.15
N GLU A 30 5.41 18.84 15.44
CA GLU A 30 4.58 17.72 15.92
C GLU A 30 3.13 17.78 15.45
N SER A 31 2.59 19.00 15.32
CA SER A 31 1.24 19.24 14.81
C SER A 31 1.09 18.98 13.30
N GLU A 32 2.19 18.76 12.59
CA GLU A 32 2.27 18.77 11.13
C GLU A 32 3.08 17.60 10.54
N ASN A 33 3.59 16.70 11.38
CA ASN A 33 4.55 15.69 10.97
C ASN A 33 3.95 14.33 10.63
N ILE A 34 2.64 14.13 10.77
CA ILE A 34 2.00 12.84 10.45
C ILE A 34 2.03 12.62 8.94
N LEU A 35 2.77 11.61 8.48
CA LEU A 35 2.83 11.24 7.06
C LEU A 35 1.61 10.42 6.65
N PHE A 36 1.39 9.34 7.38
CA PHE A 36 0.29 8.41 7.19
C PHE A 36 0.04 7.64 8.49
N ALA A 37 -1.09 6.95 8.56
CA ALA A 37 -1.41 6.07 9.67
C ALA A 37 -2.01 4.78 9.12
N LEU A 38 -1.75 3.65 9.79
CA LEU A 38 -2.23 2.34 9.39
C LEU A 38 -3.08 1.70 10.49
N PRO A 39 -4.16 0.99 10.14
CA PRO A 39 -4.97 0.29 11.12
C PRO A 39 -4.24 -0.96 11.64
N PRO A 40 -4.20 -1.20 12.96
CA PRO A 40 -3.46 -2.32 13.54
C PRO A 40 -4.25 -3.63 13.44
N LEU A 41 -4.40 -4.17 12.23
CA LEU A 41 -5.25 -5.34 11.95
C LEU A 41 -4.49 -6.68 11.94
N ASP A 42 -3.15 -6.64 11.97
CA ASP A 42 -2.34 -7.85 12.07
C ASP A 42 -2.34 -8.34 13.54
N THR A 43 -2.72 -9.59 13.76
CA THR A 43 -2.82 -10.19 15.10
C THR A 43 -1.56 -10.99 15.43
N ALA A 44 -0.89 -10.67 16.54
CA ALA A 44 0.28 -11.41 17.02
C ALA A 44 -0.11 -12.82 17.45
N THR A 45 0.66 -13.79 16.98
CA THR A 45 0.67 -15.17 17.44
C THR A 45 1.82 -15.38 18.43
N GLY A 46 1.80 -16.47 19.21
CA GLY A 46 2.77 -16.71 20.29
C GLY A 46 4.25 -16.84 19.85
N GLY A 47 4.55 -16.81 18.56
CA GLY A 47 5.90 -16.84 18.01
C GLY A 47 6.31 -15.57 17.25
N ASP A 48 5.45 -14.55 17.18
CA ASP A 48 5.76 -13.32 16.44
C ASP A 48 6.58 -12.36 17.28
N ASP A 49 7.65 -11.81 16.69
CA ASP A 49 8.43 -10.74 17.31
C ASP A 49 7.63 -9.43 17.29
N THR A 50 7.54 -8.77 18.45
CA THR A 50 6.80 -7.51 18.63
C THR A 50 7.65 -6.49 19.40
N ASP A 51 7.40 -5.19 19.22
CA ASP A 51 8.10 -4.11 19.94
C ASP A 51 7.43 -3.65 21.24
N ALA A 52 6.51 -4.45 21.77
CA ALA A 52 5.86 -4.14 23.03
C ALA A 52 6.92 -3.99 24.14
N ILE A 53 7.03 -2.77 24.67
CA ILE A 53 7.68 -2.50 25.97
C ILE A 53 6.70 -3.04 27.01
N ASP A 54 6.98 -4.23 27.51
CA ASP A 54 6.35 -4.83 28.67
C ASP A 54 4.87 -5.23 28.55
N SER A 55 4.62 -6.43 29.06
CA SER A 55 3.34 -7.11 29.25
C SER A 55 2.36 -6.37 30.19
N ALA A 56 2.49 -5.06 30.40
CA ALA A 56 1.80 -4.30 31.43
C ALA A 56 0.35 -3.89 31.06
N ASN A 57 -0.02 -3.95 29.78
CA ASN A 57 -1.39 -3.67 29.30
C ASN A 57 -1.94 -4.83 28.46
N LYS A 58 -1.62 -6.08 28.80
CA LYS A 58 -2.48 -7.19 28.38
C LYS A 58 -3.80 -7.05 29.16
N GLN A 59 -4.77 -6.35 28.58
CA GLN A 59 -6.17 -6.58 28.94
C GLN A 59 -6.40 -8.09 28.79
N ASP A 60 -6.77 -8.76 29.88
CA ASP A 60 -6.85 -10.21 30.01
C ASP A 60 -7.31 -10.92 28.71
N GLY A 61 -6.39 -11.63 28.06
CA GLY A 61 -6.69 -12.57 26.98
C GLY A 61 -6.87 -11.99 25.56
N ALA A 62 -6.81 -10.67 25.34
CA ALA A 62 -6.86 -10.12 23.99
C ALA A 62 -5.50 -10.29 23.27
N PRO A 63 -5.48 -10.76 22.00
CA PRO A 63 -4.23 -10.87 21.26
C PRO A 63 -3.67 -9.47 20.97
N ALA A 64 -2.33 -9.33 21.00
CA ALA A 64 -1.70 -8.08 20.63
C ALA A 64 -1.95 -7.81 19.14
N CYS A 65 -2.32 -6.58 18.81
CA CYS A 65 -2.63 -6.15 17.46
C CYS A 65 -1.63 -5.10 16.99
N GLY A 66 -1.32 -5.10 15.70
CA GLY A 66 -0.33 -4.21 15.14
C GLY A 66 -0.35 -4.17 13.62
N VAL A 67 0.76 -3.73 13.04
CA VAL A 67 0.98 -3.68 11.59
C VAL A 67 2.25 -4.44 11.24
N HIS A 68 2.18 -5.32 10.26
CA HIS A 68 3.34 -6.06 9.77
C HIS A 68 4.46 -5.11 9.34
N HIS A 69 5.63 -5.27 9.95
CA HIS A 69 6.73 -4.32 9.84
C HIS A 69 7.18 -4.13 8.40
N GLY A 70 7.40 -5.21 7.65
CA GLY A 70 7.82 -5.17 6.26
C GLY A 70 6.86 -4.40 5.36
N THR A 71 5.55 -4.50 5.61
CA THR A 71 4.54 -3.74 4.85
C THR A 71 4.60 -2.26 5.18
N ALA A 72 4.70 -1.92 6.47
CA ALA A 72 4.77 -0.53 6.93
C ALA A 72 6.04 0.20 6.45
N ILE A 73 7.22 -0.44 6.54
CA ILE A 73 8.47 0.20 6.08
C ILE A 73 8.48 0.39 4.57
N VAL A 74 8.01 -0.58 3.77
CA VAL A 74 7.95 -0.42 2.31
C VAL A 74 6.98 0.70 1.93
N ALA A 75 5.85 0.85 2.64
CA ALA A 75 4.98 2.00 2.46
C ALA A 75 5.72 3.32 2.72
N GLY A 76 6.43 3.43 3.85
CA GLY A 76 7.28 4.59 4.15
C GLY A 76 8.35 4.87 3.08
N GLN A 77 9.03 3.82 2.60
CA GLN A 77 10.07 3.93 1.58
C GLN A 77 9.52 4.41 0.23
N ILE A 78 8.29 4.02 -0.15
CA ILE A 78 7.59 4.56 -1.33
C ILE A 78 7.36 6.07 -1.17
N ILE A 79 6.92 6.50 0.02
CA ILE A 79 6.67 7.90 0.35
C ILE A 79 7.96 8.73 0.31
N ALA A 80 9.08 8.12 0.70
CA ALA A 80 10.43 8.70 0.60
C ALA A 80 11.03 8.64 -0.82
N GLY A 81 10.26 8.26 -1.84
CA GLY A 81 10.75 8.24 -3.22
C GLY A 81 11.59 7.00 -3.56
N ASN A 82 11.19 5.83 -3.03
CA ASN A 82 11.87 4.54 -3.20
C ASN A 82 13.22 4.43 -2.49
N SER A 83 13.35 5.01 -1.28
CA SER A 83 14.54 4.88 -0.42
C SER A 83 14.65 3.49 0.24
N PHE A 84 14.56 2.41 -0.54
CA PHE A 84 14.48 1.03 -0.05
C PHE A 84 15.71 0.56 0.71
N GLU A 85 16.89 1.12 0.39
CA GLU A 85 18.16 0.72 0.98
C GLU A 85 18.54 1.52 2.23
N THR A 86 18.04 2.77 2.34
CA THR A 86 18.54 3.73 3.34
C THR A 86 17.51 4.11 4.39
N ALA A 87 16.22 4.10 4.06
CA ALA A 87 15.19 4.52 5.01
C ALA A 87 14.86 3.42 6.02
N TYR A 88 14.59 3.82 7.26
CA TYR A 88 14.30 2.93 8.39
C TYR A 88 13.30 3.57 9.35
N LEU A 89 12.69 2.77 10.22
CA LEU A 89 11.83 3.24 11.30
C LEU A 89 12.62 3.41 12.59
N SER A 90 12.31 4.45 13.36
CA SER A 90 12.82 4.68 14.72
C SER A 90 11.70 4.94 15.71
N TYR A 91 11.97 4.68 16.98
CA TYR A 91 11.07 4.99 18.09
C TYR A 91 11.14 6.46 18.50
N ASP A 92 12.25 7.12 18.21
CA ASP A 92 12.46 8.52 18.53
C ASP A 92 12.62 9.37 17.26
N ARG A 93 12.40 10.67 17.42
CA ARG A 93 12.47 11.65 16.33
C ARG A 93 13.88 11.82 15.75
N SER A 94 14.93 11.66 16.55
CA SER A 94 16.32 11.86 16.12
C SER A 94 16.86 10.69 15.30
N GLY A 95 16.22 9.52 15.38
CA GLY A 95 16.65 8.30 14.70
C GLY A 95 17.72 7.50 15.45
N ALA A 96 17.99 7.85 16.71
CA ALA A 96 18.99 7.19 17.56
C ALA A 96 18.55 5.77 17.97
N GLU A 97 17.26 5.60 18.24
CA GLU A 97 16.63 4.34 18.66
C GLU A 97 15.90 3.71 17.46
N ARG A 98 16.64 2.94 16.68
CA ARG A 98 16.07 2.19 15.54
C ARG A 98 15.10 1.12 16.02
N VAL A 99 14.05 0.89 15.24
CA VAL A 99 13.14 -0.25 15.45
C VAL A 99 13.94 -1.55 15.29
N GLY A 100 13.91 -2.39 16.32
CA GLY A 100 14.61 -3.68 16.38
C GLY A 100 13.77 -4.88 15.96
N VAL A 101 12.47 -4.70 15.71
CA VAL A 101 11.57 -5.76 15.26
C VAL A 101 12.01 -6.23 13.87
N PRO A 102 12.11 -7.54 13.61
CA PRO A 102 12.32 -8.07 12.26
C PRO A 102 11.25 -7.63 11.24
N LEU A 103 11.54 -7.73 9.95
CA LEU A 103 10.62 -7.30 8.90
C LEU A 103 9.36 -8.18 8.79
N ASP A 104 9.44 -9.43 9.24
CA ASP A 104 8.32 -10.36 9.36
C ASP A 104 7.57 -10.23 10.69
N GLY A 105 8.08 -9.43 11.63
CA GLY A 105 7.45 -9.15 12.91
C GLY A 105 6.36 -8.06 12.85
N LEU A 106 5.87 -7.69 14.03
CA LEU A 106 4.72 -6.82 14.21
C LEU A 106 5.08 -5.52 14.94
N LEU A 107 4.69 -4.40 14.35
CA LEU A 107 4.75 -3.07 14.96
C LEU A 107 3.50 -2.84 15.80
N THR A 108 3.65 -2.62 17.10
CA THR A 108 2.55 -2.53 18.08
C THR A 108 2.49 -1.22 18.85
N ARG A 109 3.50 -0.35 18.74
CA ARG A 109 3.47 0.99 19.34
C ARG A 109 2.51 1.90 18.58
N SER A 110 2.06 2.95 19.25
CA SER A 110 1.14 3.93 18.67
C SER A 110 1.79 4.80 17.59
N GLU A 111 3.12 4.95 17.60
CA GLU A 111 3.80 5.82 16.65
C GLU A 111 5.26 5.43 16.36
N TYR A 112 5.72 5.81 15.17
CA TYR A 112 7.08 5.63 14.67
C TYR A 112 7.51 6.83 13.83
N TYR A 113 8.82 7.07 13.74
CA TYR A 113 9.39 8.08 12.85
C TYR A 113 10.07 7.40 11.65
N LEU A 114 9.76 7.88 10.45
CA LEU A 114 10.41 7.46 9.21
C LEU A 114 11.67 8.28 8.98
N GLN A 115 12.82 7.63 9.16
CA GLN A 115 14.13 8.22 8.99
C GLN A 115 14.63 7.96 7.57
N VAL A 116 15.11 9.02 6.91
CA VAL A 116 15.75 8.94 5.59
C VAL A 116 17.09 9.67 5.71
N PRO A 117 18.22 8.95 5.80
CA PRO A 117 19.53 9.55 5.78
C PRO A 117 19.70 10.42 4.53
N GLN A 118 20.21 11.63 4.70
CA GLN A 118 20.52 12.55 3.60
C GLN A 118 22.03 12.67 3.46
N ASP A 119 22.52 12.68 2.23
CA ASP A 119 23.93 12.89 1.96
C ASP A 119 24.33 14.33 2.35
N SER A 120 25.51 14.47 2.94
CA SER A 120 26.07 15.72 3.49
C SER A 120 26.25 16.85 2.46
N GLY A 121 26.04 16.58 1.16
CA GLY A 121 26.03 17.60 0.10
C GLY A 121 24.90 18.62 0.23
N ASP A 122 23.77 18.25 0.86
CA ASP A 122 22.67 19.17 1.17
C ASP A 122 22.98 20.09 2.38
N ALA A 123 23.96 19.71 3.21
CA ALA A 123 24.42 20.45 4.39
C ALA A 123 25.56 21.45 4.09
N ALA A 124 26.13 21.42 2.88
CA ALA A 124 27.27 22.26 2.49
C ALA A 124 26.94 23.76 2.40
N ASN A 125 25.66 24.14 2.46
CA ASN A 125 25.21 25.53 2.49
C ASN A 125 24.70 25.95 3.88
N GLY A 126 25.47 25.66 4.93
CA GLY A 126 25.39 26.36 6.24
C GLY A 126 24.03 26.44 6.93
N GLY A 127 23.08 25.55 6.60
CA GLY A 127 21.71 25.59 7.08
C GLY A 127 21.33 24.30 7.80
N GLU A 128 20.44 24.43 8.78
CA GLU A 128 19.77 23.36 9.53
C GLU A 128 19.47 22.11 8.67
N ASN A 129 19.54 20.92 9.29
CA ASN A 129 19.19 19.64 8.67
C ASN A 129 17.79 19.74 8.03
N LYS A 130 17.75 19.97 6.71
CA LYS A 130 16.49 20.20 6.00
C LYS A 130 15.65 18.93 6.05
N PRO A 131 14.32 19.01 6.14
CA PRO A 131 13.47 17.84 5.99
C PRO A 131 13.81 17.08 4.70
N TRP A 132 13.70 15.76 4.71
CA TRP A 132 13.75 14.97 3.49
C TRP A 132 12.48 15.22 2.65
N ALA A 133 12.58 14.97 1.35
CA ALA A 133 11.55 15.36 0.41
C ALA A 133 10.54 14.23 0.19
N VAL A 134 9.25 14.53 0.36
CA VAL A 134 8.16 13.55 0.27
C VAL A 134 7.65 13.43 -1.17
N THR A 135 7.41 12.21 -1.66
CA THR A 135 6.68 11.99 -2.90
C THR A 135 5.19 12.28 -2.70
N PRO A 136 4.62 13.32 -3.36
CA PRO A 136 3.32 13.86 -2.95
C PRO A 136 2.12 13.08 -3.47
N SER A 137 2.29 12.27 -4.52
CA SER A 137 1.20 11.55 -5.17
C SER A 137 1.74 10.49 -6.13
N PHE A 138 0.88 9.55 -6.52
CA PHE A 138 1.22 8.51 -7.50
C PHE A 138 1.71 9.07 -8.83
N GLN A 139 1.16 10.19 -9.30
CA GLN A 139 1.55 10.80 -10.59
C GLN A 139 3.00 11.26 -10.62
N HIS A 140 3.53 11.67 -9.46
CA HIS A 140 4.89 12.19 -9.31
C HIS A 140 5.86 11.12 -8.78
N TRP A 141 5.42 9.87 -8.67
CA TRP A 141 6.23 8.75 -8.23
C TRP A 141 6.81 8.01 -9.43
N ARG A 142 8.10 7.64 -9.38
CA ARG A 142 8.73 6.80 -10.42
C ARG A 142 8.67 5.34 -10.00
N PHE A 143 8.23 4.46 -10.89
CA PHE A 143 8.29 3.03 -10.67
C PHE A 143 9.76 2.55 -10.60
N PRO A 144 10.15 1.79 -9.55
CA PRO A 144 11.51 1.33 -9.35
C PRO A 144 11.80 0.05 -10.15
N HIS A 145 11.95 0.18 -11.46
CA HIS A 145 12.31 -0.94 -12.34
C HIS A 145 13.55 -1.68 -11.83
N ASN A 146 13.47 -3.01 -11.78
CA ASN A 146 14.54 -3.93 -11.37
C ASN A 146 15.11 -3.64 -9.97
N ARG A 147 14.41 -2.85 -9.15
CA ARG A 147 14.80 -2.43 -7.80
C ARG A 147 13.62 -2.51 -6.83
N LEU A 148 12.76 -3.51 -7.02
CA LEU A 148 11.72 -3.81 -6.04
C LEU A 148 12.38 -4.28 -4.73
N PRO A 149 11.88 -3.87 -3.55
CA PRO A 149 12.37 -4.40 -2.29
C PRO A 149 11.97 -5.87 -2.12
N GLU A 150 12.74 -6.65 -1.37
CA GLU A 150 12.26 -7.96 -0.94
C GLU A 150 11.05 -7.80 0.00
N PRO A 151 10.06 -8.72 -0.06
CA PRO A 151 10.01 -9.94 -0.87
C PRO A 151 9.45 -9.76 -2.30
N TRP A 152 9.18 -8.53 -2.75
CA TRP A 152 8.57 -8.29 -4.06
C TRP A 152 9.48 -8.67 -5.23
N ALA A 153 10.80 -8.47 -5.11
CA ALA A 153 11.77 -8.88 -6.13
C ALA A 153 11.79 -10.41 -6.32
N SER A 154 11.75 -11.19 -5.24
CA SER A 154 11.64 -12.65 -5.33
C SER A 154 10.36 -13.10 -6.04
N LEU A 155 9.23 -12.43 -5.83
CA LEU A 155 7.99 -12.76 -6.55
C LEU A 155 8.09 -12.47 -8.06
N ALA A 156 8.77 -11.40 -8.44
CA ALA A 156 8.98 -11.03 -9.85
C ALA A 156 9.84 -12.06 -10.59
N SER A 157 10.94 -12.52 -9.98
CA SER A 157 11.90 -13.45 -10.62
C SER A 157 11.33 -14.86 -10.87
N VAL A 158 10.44 -15.34 -10.00
CA VAL A 158 9.72 -16.61 -10.22
C VAL A 158 8.81 -16.54 -11.46
N GLY A 159 8.29 -15.37 -11.78
CA GLY A 159 7.44 -15.15 -12.95
C GLY A 159 8.17 -15.15 -14.30
N GLU A 160 9.50 -15.00 -14.31
CA GLU A 160 10.33 -14.98 -15.52
C GLU A 160 10.97 -16.35 -15.81
N SER A 161 11.21 -17.15 -14.77
CA SER A 161 11.93 -18.43 -14.85
C SER A 161 11.02 -19.65 -15.09
N SER A 162 9.69 -19.48 -15.10
CA SER A 162 8.72 -20.58 -15.22
C SER A 162 8.45 -21.05 -16.67
N SER A 163 9.43 -20.99 -17.57
CA SER A 163 9.32 -21.53 -18.93
C SER A 163 9.68 -23.03 -19.04
N SER A 164 10.04 -23.72 -17.94
CA SER A 164 10.43 -25.14 -18.02
C SER A 164 10.13 -26.05 -16.82
N SER A 165 9.50 -25.58 -15.72
CA SER A 165 9.08 -26.47 -14.62
C SER A 165 7.59 -26.81 -14.72
N LYS A 166 7.28 -28.12 -14.78
CA LYS A 166 5.90 -28.63 -14.72
C LYS A 166 5.19 -28.06 -13.47
N PRO A 167 3.93 -27.61 -13.59
CA PRO A 167 3.21 -27.06 -12.44
C PRO A 167 2.98 -28.18 -11.42
N GLN A 168 3.60 -28.07 -10.25
CA GLN A 168 3.11 -28.77 -9.07
C GLN A 168 1.75 -28.19 -8.72
N ASP A 169 0.69 -28.98 -8.86
CA ASP A 169 -0.65 -28.97 -8.25
C ASP A 169 -1.12 -27.72 -7.45
N LYS A 170 -0.85 -26.49 -7.91
CA LYS A 170 -1.57 -25.30 -7.46
C LYS A 170 -2.77 -25.17 -8.39
N GLU A 171 -3.93 -25.54 -7.90
CA GLU A 171 -5.22 -25.34 -8.58
C GLU A 171 -5.34 -23.86 -8.97
N ILE A 172 -5.09 -23.55 -10.24
CA ILE A 172 -5.23 -22.19 -10.76
C ILE A 172 -6.72 -21.91 -10.80
N LEU A 173 -7.17 -21.03 -9.90
CA LEU A 173 -8.55 -20.58 -9.86
C LEU A 173 -8.92 -20.02 -11.25
N PRO A 174 -10.06 -20.42 -11.85
CA PRO A 174 -10.48 -19.85 -13.12
C PRO A 174 -10.53 -18.32 -13.06
N SER A 175 -10.00 -17.64 -14.07
CA SER A 175 -9.93 -16.17 -14.14
C SER A 175 -11.30 -15.47 -14.08
N SER A 176 -12.39 -16.23 -14.24
CA SER A 176 -13.77 -15.80 -14.08
C SER A 176 -14.23 -15.65 -12.62
N ARG A 177 -13.43 -16.07 -11.64
CA ARG A 177 -13.78 -16.05 -10.22
C ARG A 177 -13.02 -14.98 -9.45
N CYS A 178 -13.58 -14.56 -8.32
CA CYS A 178 -12.92 -13.61 -7.44
C CYS A 178 -11.62 -14.20 -6.87
N ILE A 179 -10.50 -13.48 -7.00
CA ILE A 179 -9.19 -13.98 -6.54
C ILE A 179 -9.05 -14.04 -5.01
N ILE A 180 -9.94 -13.41 -4.24
CA ILE A 180 -9.92 -13.41 -2.77
C ILE A 180 -10.87 -14.47 -2.21
N THR A 181 -12.11 -14.54 -2.73
CA THR A 181 -13.19 -15.35 -2.14
C THR A 181 -13.54 -16.60 -2.95
N ALA A 182 -12.91 -16.78 -4.12
CA ALA A 182 -13.33 -17.72 -5.14
C ALA A 182 -14.82 -17.58 -5.53
N ALA A 183 -15.45 -16.41 -5.33
CA ALA A 183 -16.84 -16.20 -5.73
C ALA A 183 -17.02 -16.32 -7.26
N GLY A 184 -18.20 -16.77 -7.69
CA GLY A 184 -18.51 -17.00 -9.10
C GLY A 184 -18.61 -15.72 -9.93
N PRO A 185 -18.68 -15.84 -11.27
CA PRO A 185 -18.67 -14.70 -12.18
C PRO A 185 -19.88 -13.78 -12.04
N SER A 186 -21.01 -14.26 -11.51
CA SER A 186 -22.23 -13.47 -11.31
C SER A 186 -22.14 -12.47 -10.15
N THR A 187 -21.16 -12.63 -9.25
CA THR A 187 -20.98 -11.80 -8.06
C THR A 187 -19.64 -11.07 -8.04
N ALA A 188 -18.86 -11.22 -9.11
CA ALA A 188 -17.52 -10.66 -9.22
C ALA A 188 -17.39 -9.88 -10.52
N ASP A 189 -16.61 -8.81 -10.51
CA ASP A 189 -16.34 -7.97 -11.67
C ASP A 189 -14.84 -7.82 -11.93
N SER A 190 -14.47 -7.40 -13.13
CA SER A 190 -13.09 -7.14 -13.52
C SER A 190 -12.59 -5.83 -12.90
N ALA A 191 -11.56 -5.94 -12.07
CA ALA A 191 -10.89 -4.80 -11.46
C ALA A 191 -9.54 -4.56 -12.14
N HIS A 192 -9.27 -3.32 -12.55
CA HIS A 192 -7.93 -2.92 -12.97
C HIS A 192 -7.01 -2.80 -11.76
N VAL A 193 -5.84 -3.42 -11.82
CA VAL A 193 -4.84 -3.35 -10.75
C VAL A 193 -4.24 -1.95 -10.71
N ILE A 194 -3.61 -1.50 -11.80
CA ILE A 194 -3.30 -0.09 -12.04
C ILE A 194 -4.55 0.58 -12.63
N PRO A 195 -5.15 1.60 -11.99
CA PRO A 195 -6.41 2.19 -12.43
C PRO A 195 -6.38 2.74 -13.86
N LYS A 196 -7.52 2.67 -14.57
CA LYS A 196 -7.71 3.20 -15.93
C LYS A 196 -8.07 4.71 -15.96
N GLY A 197 -7.65 5.48 -14.97
CA GLY A 197 -7.86 6.94 -14.97
C GLY A 197 -6.93 7.65 -15.97
N SER A 198 -7.28 8.86 -16.41
CA SER A 198 -6.43 9.66 -17.32
C SER A 198 -5.02 9.86 -16.74
N THR A 199 -4.93 10.18 -15.45
CA THR A 199 -3.68 10.40 -14.73
C THR A 199 -2.85 9.13 -14.56
N SER A 200 -3.51 8.00 -14.26
CA SER A 200 -2.85 6.70 -14.11
C SER A 200 -2.40 6.11 -15.44
N THR A 201 -3.12 6.39 -16.53
CA THR A 201 -2.73 6.00 -17.89
C THR A 201 -1.48 6.75 -18.33
N ALA A 202 -1.45 8.08 -18.13
CA ALA A 202 -0.25 8.87 -18.41
C ALA A 202 0.95 8.38 -17.58
N TRP A 203 0.75 8.15 -16.28
CA TRP A 203 1.79 7.58 -15.41
C TRP A 203 2.28 6.22 -15.90
N PHE A 204 1.37 5.32 -16.29
CA PHE A 204 1.68 3.97 -16.76
C PHE A 204 2.61 4.01 -17.99
N ASP A 205 2.28 4.87 -18.96
CA ASP A 205 3.06 5.02 -20.19
C ASP A 205 4.41 5.69 -19.91
N GLN A 206 4.44 6.76 -19.10
CA GLN A 206 5.66 7.46 -18.70
C GLN A 206 6.63 6.57 -17.93
N ASN A 207 6.09 5.64 -17.12
CA ASN A 207 6.87 4.68 -16.38
C ASN A 207 7.17 3.41 -17.18
N GLY A 208 6.89 3.34 -18.49
CA GLY A 208 7.26 2.19 -19.30
C GLY A 208 6.66 0.86 -18.81
N MET A 209 5.52 0.89 -18.12
CA MET A 209 4.92 -0.29 -17.46
C MET A 209 4.46 -1.37 -18.46
N ARG A 210 4.48 -1.05 -19.76
CA ARG A 210 4.30 -2.02 -20.86
C ARG A 210 5.30 -3.16 -20.83
N ALA A 211 6.51 -2.94 -20.29
CA ALA A 211 7.55 -3.96 -20.19
C ALA A 211 7.09 -5.22 -19.44
N TYR A 212 6.14 -5.07 -18.51
CA TYR A 212 5.60 -6.18 -17.71
C TYR A 212 4.32 -6.78 -18.30
N SER A 213 3.81 -6.22 -19.41
CA SER A 213 2.64 -6.79 -20.07
C SER A 213 3.02 -8.12 -20.71
N ARG A 214 2.42 -9.21 -20.23
CA ARG A 214 2.54 -10.55 -20.82
C ARG A 214 1.67 -10.72 -22.09
N SER A 215 1.09 -9.64 -22.61
CA SER A 215 0.22 -9.65 -23.80
C SER A 215 0.80 -8.78 -24.91
N ASN A 216 0.85 -9.37 -26.11
CA ASN A 216 1.23 -8.70 -27.37
C ASN A 216 0.05 -7.99 -28.05
N ALA A 217 -1.13 -7.95 -27.43
CA ALA A 217 -2.33 -7.37 -28.04
C ALA A 217 -2.24 -5.84 -28.12
N ALA A 218 -2.73 -5.26 -29.23
CA ALA A 218 -2.79 -3.83 -29.52
C ALA A 218 -3.76 -3.01 -28.62
N VAL A 219 -4.13 -3.53 -27.46
CA VAL A 219 -4.95 -2.83 -26.46
C VAL A 219 -4.05 -1.77 -25.79
N THR A 220 -4.57 -0.56 -25.52
CA THR A 220 -3.86 0.42 -24.68
C THR A 220 -3.39 -0.29 -23.42
N ALA A 221 -2.08 -0.36 -23.19
CA ALA A 221 -1.51 -1.38 -22.29
C ALA A 221 -2.05 -1.36 -20.85
N VAL A 222 -2.49 -0.20 -20.35
CA VAL A 222 -3.18 -0.07 -19.06
C VAL A 222 -4.51 -0.86 -19.00
N ASP A 223 -5.19 -1.05 -20.13
CA ASP A 223 -6.44 -1.82 -20.24
C ASP A 223 -6.22 -3.28 -20.62
N SER A 224 -4.96 -3.72 -20.68
CA SER A 224 -4.59 -5.09 -21.01
C SER A 224 -5.20 -6.09 -20.01
N PRO A 225 -5.52 -7.33 -20.46
CA PRO A 225 -5.97 -8.39 -19.56
C PRO A 225 -4.96 -8.70 -18.43
N GLY A 226 -3.66 -8.46 -18.66
CA GLY A 226 -2.61 -8.66 -17.65
C GLY A 226 -2.65 -7.65 -16.49
N ASN A 227 -3.33 -6.52 -16.65
CA ASN A 227 -3.56 -5.53 -15.60
C ASN A 227 -4.94 -5.70 -14.92
N LYS A 228 -5.54 -6.89 -15.00
CA LYS A 228 -6.87 -7.16 -14.45
C LYS A 228 -6.90 -8.47 -13.69
N PHE A 229 -7.68 -8.48 -12.61
CA PHE A 229 -8.20 -9.69 -11.98
C PHE A 229 -9.68 -9.48 -11.64
N ARG A 230 -10.38 -10.50 -11.14
CA ARG A 230 -11.77 -10.33 -10.68
C ARG A 230 -11.87 -10.24 -9.17
N LEU A 231 -12.74 -9.35 -8.70
CA LEU A 231 -13.09 -9.18 -7.30
C LEU A 231 -14.60 -9.26 -7.11
N ARG A 232 -15.05 -9.74 -5.93
CA ARG A 232 -16.45 -9.63 -5.51
C ARG A 232 -16.85 -8.13 -5.50
N TYR A 233 -18.10 -7.79 -5.79
CA TYR A 233 -18.51 -6.39 -6.01
C TYR A 233 -18.15 -5.43 -4.86
N ASP A 234 -18.34 -5.85 -3.61
CA ASP A 234 -17.93 -5.12 -2.42
C ASP A 234 -16.40 -4.93 -2.34
N LEU A 235 -15.65 -6.01 -2.49
CA LEU A 235 -14.18 -5.96 -2.52
C LEU A 235 -13.64 -5.16 -3.70
N HIS A 236 -14.35 -5.12 -4.83
CA HIS A 236 -13.98 -4.28 -5.97
C HIS A 236 -14.12 -2.80 -5.61
N LYS A 237 -15.21 -2.41 -4.95
CA LYS A 237 -15.39 -1.04 -4.46
C LYS A 237 -14.28 -0.69 -3.45
N ASP A 238 -14.08 -1.52 -2.44
CA ASP A 238 -13.07 -1.28 -1.39
C ASP A 238 -11.66 -1.18 -1.99
N PHE A 239 -11.35 -2.07 -2.94
CA PHE A 239 -10.10 -2.01 -3.69
C PHE A 239 -10.02 -0.68 -4.42
N HIS A 240 -11.01 -0.33 -5.26
CA HIS A 240 -11.05 0.90 -6.04
C HIS A 240 -10.82 2.16 -5.19
N ASP A 241 -11.49 2.23 -4.03
CA ASP A 241 -11.41 3.34 -3.08
C ASP A 241 -10.10 3.39 -2.29
N ARG A 242 -9.14 2.49 -2.60
CA ARG A 242 -7.83 2.37 -1.95
C ARG A 242 -7.92 1.98 -0.48
N ALA A 243 -8.93 1.20 -0.09
CA ALA A 243 -9.04 0.68 1.27
C ALA A 243 -7.94 -0.36 1.56
N PHE A 244 -7.62 -1.19 0.58
CA PHE A 244 -6.62 -2.25 0.72
C PHE A 244 -5.77 -2.44 -0.54
N ALA A 245 -4.65 -3.14 -0.37
CA ALA A 245 -3.81 -3.64 -1.45
C ALA A 245 -3.54 -5.13 -1.25
N ILE A 246 -3.03 -5.79 -2.30
CA ILE A 246 -2.55 -7.16 -2.21
C ILE A 246 -1.03 -7.08 -2.06
N VAL A 247 -0.50 -7.61 -0.96
CA VAL A 247 0.92 -7.52 -0.59
C VAL A 247 1.49 -8.89 -0.25
N PRO A 248 2.79 -9.12 -0.41
CA PRO A 248 3.43 -10.32 0.09
C PRO A 248 3.44 -10.34 1.62
N LYS A 249 3.14 -11.51 2.18
CA LYS A 249 3.21 -11.82 3.60
C LYS A 249 3.94 -13.16 3.78
N PRO A 250 4.67 -13.35 4.89
CA PRO A 250 5.24 -14.63 5.23
C PRO A 250 4.12 -15.66 5.44
N VAL A 251 4.37 -16.91 5.06
CA VAL A 251 3.46 -18.03 5.34
C VAL A 251 4.17 -19.01 6.27
N PRO A 252 3.57 -19.38 7.41
CA PRO A 252 4.14 -20.40 8.28
C PRO A 252 4.24 -21.74 7.54
N ALA A 253 5.47 -22.23 7.34
CA ALA A 253 5.84 -23.56 6.84
C ALA A 253 5.13 -24.06 5.55
N GLY A 254 5.78 -23.87 4.41
CA GLY A 254 5.44 -24.45 3.10
C GLY A 254 6.51 -24.19 2.04
N ALA A 255 6.37 -24.75 0.83
CA ALA A 255 7.36 -24.65 -0.26
C ALA A 255 7.61 -23.21 -0.80
N ALA A 256 6.79 -22.22 -0.40
CA ALA A 256 7.00 -20.81 -0.70
C ALA A 256 7.14 -20.03 0.62
N SER A 257 8.22 -19.26 0.76
CA SER A 257 8.48 -18.42 1.94
C SER A 257 7.51 -17.24 2.06
N GLN A 258 6.79 -16.91 0.99
CA GLN A 258 5.92 -15.74 0.89
C GLN A 258 4.67 -16.09 0.05
N SER A 259 3.53 -15.50 0.40
CA SER A 259 2.31 -15.52 -0.41
C SER A 259 1.63 -14.17 -0.43
N LEU A 260 0.83 -13.94 -1.46
CA LEU A 260 0.06 -12.71 -1.59
C LEU A 260 -1.18 -12.76 -0.68
N ALA A 261 -1.40 -11.68 0.07
CA ALA A 261 -2.53 -11.53 0.97
C ALA A 261 -3.12 -10.12 0.85
N VAL A 262 -4.39 -9.99 1.23
CA VAL A 262 -5.07 -8.71 1.35
C VAL A 262 -4.55 -7.99 2.59
N HIS A 263 -4.21 -6.70 2.45
CA HIS A 263 -3.81 -5.85 3.57
C HIS A 263 -4.55 -4.52 3.47
N PHE A 264 -5.41 -4.25 4.46
CA PHE A 264 -6.13 -2.98 4.58
C PHE A 264 -5.18 -1.90 5.10
N LEU A 265 -5.18 -0.75 4.42
CA LEU A 265 -4.36 0.41 4.76
C LEU A 265 -5.20 1.60 5.29
N SER A 266 -6.52 1.53 5.11
CA SER A 266 -7.46 2.55 5.55
C SER A 266 -8.71 1.90 6.13
N LEU A 267 -9.26 2.51 7.17
CA LEU A 267 -10.58 2.17 7.71
C LEU A 267 -11.46 3.42 7.70
N SER A 268 -12.68 3.25 7.20
CA SER A 268 -13.84 4.10 7.46
C SER A 268 -14.93 3.22 8.06
N GLY A 269 -15.98 3.83 8.64
CA GLY A 269 -17.01 3.07 9.37
C GLY A 269 -17.72 2.00 8.53
N ASP A 270 -17.76 2.14 7.20
CA ASP A 270 -18.30 1.15 6.26
C ASP A 270 -17.30 0.03 5.88
N LEU A 271 -16.02 0.18 6.22
CA LEU A 271 -14.95 -0.78 5.89
C LEU A 271 -14.57 -1.72 7.03
N GLU A 272 -15.06 -1.49 8.25
CA GLU A 272 -14.65 -2.25 9.44
C GLU A 272 -14.98 -3.75 9.30
N ASP A 273 -16.17 -4.08 8.79
CA ASP A 273 -16.58 -5.47 8.55
C ASP A 273 -15.73 -6.13 7.45
N SER A 274 -15.51 -5.44 6.33
CA SER A 274 -14.65 -5.91 5.23
C SER A 274 -13.22 -6.15 5.70
N ALA A 275 -12.66 -5.21 6.46
CA ALA A 275 -11.31 -5.31 6.98
C ALA A 275 -11.17 -6.47 7.97
N THR A 276 -12.14 -6.62 8.87
CA THR A 276 -12.18 -7.73 9.82
C THR A 276 -12.29 -9.08 9.12
N GLU A 277 -13.10 -9.20 8.05
CA GLU A 277 -13.26 -10.47 7.33
C GLU A 277 -12.04 -10.79 6.43
N PHE A 278 -11.44 -9.79 5.78
CA PHE A 278 -10.52 -10.01 4.67
C PHE A 278 -9.07 -9.59 4.93
N HIS A 279 -8.74 -8.90 6.01
CA HIS A 279 -7.33 -8.62 6.32
C HIS A 279 -6.53 -9.93 6.50
N ASN A 280 -5.33 -9.99 5.90
CA ASN A 280 -4.50 -11.19 5.79
C ASN A 280 -5.14 -12.40 5.09
N GLN A 281 -6.27 -12.24 4.40
CA GLN A 281 -6.82 -13.29 3.55
C GLN A 281 -5.87 -13.55 2.38
N LEU A 282 -5.35 -14.77 2.27
CA LEU A 282 -4.55 -15.21 1.13
C LEU A 282 -5.36 -15.12 -0.17
N VAL A 283 -4.70 -14.69 -1.24
CA VAL A 283 -5.30 -14.66 -2.57
C VAL A 283 -4.96 -15.93 -3.33
N HIS A 284 -5.90 -16.38 -4.16
CA HIS A 284 -5.66 -17.43 -5.13
C HIS A 284 -4.64 -16.97 -6.19
N GLY A 285 -3.99 -17.94 -6.84
CA GLY A 285 -2.98 -17.65 -7.87
C GLY A 285 -3.50 -16.67 -8.93
N THR A 286 -2.69 -15.67 -9.26
CA THR A 286 -3.03 -14.60 -10.22
C THR A 286 -2.02 -14.55 -11.35
N SER A 287 -2.49 -14.26 -12.56
CA SER A 287 -1.62 -14.02 -13.73
C SER A 287 -1.05 -12.60 -13.78
N VAL A 288 -1.53 -11.70 -12.90
CA VAL A 288 -1.07 -10.31 -12.82
C VAL A 288 0.40 -10.27 -12.37
N PRO A 289 1.27 -9.54 -13.07
CA PRO A 289 2.67 -9.38 -12.66
C PRO A 289 2.82 -8.72 -11.28
N PRO A 290 3.78 -9.16 -10.44
CA PRO A 290 4.08 -8.53 -9.16
C PRO A 290 4.34 -7.02 -9.24
N GLU A 291 4.88 -6.54 -10.37
CA GLU A 291 5.13 -5.13 -10.64
C GLU A 291 3.84 -4.30 -10.67
N TYR A 292 2.77 -4.86 -11.22
CA TYR A 292 1.46 -4.18 -11.24
C TYR A 292 0.84 -4.16 -9.85
N LEU A 293 1.00 -5.25 -9.08
CA LEU A 293 0.57 -5.30 -7.68
C LEU A 293 1.37 -4.31 -6.81
N PHE A 294 2.68 -4.18 -7.02
CA PHE A 294 3.52 -3.20 -6.33
C PHE A 294 3.13 -1.77 -6.69
N ALA A 295 2.89 -1.49 -7.97
CA ALA A 295 2.39 -0.19 -8.41
C ALA A 295 1.03 0.13 -7.79
N ARG A 296 0.14 -0.87 -7.62
CA ARG A 296 -1.12 -0.69 -6.89
C ARG A 296 -0.90 -0.42 -5.39
N PHE A 297 0.04 -1.13 -4.76
CA PHE A 297 0.40 -0.85 -3.37
C PHE A 297 0.87 0.60 -3.22
N ALA A 298 1.78 1.08 -4.09
CA ALA A 298 2.22 2.47 -4.11
C ALA A 298 1.07 3.46 -4.37
N TYR A 299 0.15 3.17 -5.31
CA TYR A 299 -1.03 3.98 -5.56
C TYR A 299 -1.92 4.14 -4.32
N THR A 300 -2.03 3.08 -3.53
CA THR A 300 -2.81 3.05 -2.28
C THR A 300 -2.11 3.86 -1.19
N VAL A 301 -0.83 3.58 -0.95
CA VAL A 301 0.02 4.26 0.05
C VAL A 301 0.11 5.76 -0.21
N LEU A 302 0.39 6.18 -1.43
CA LEU A 302 0.51 7.62 -1.77
C LEU A 302 -0.83 8.35 -1.67
N GLY A 303 -1.96 7.63 -1.63
CA GLY A 303 -3.26 8.20 -1.29
C GLY A 303 -3.36 8.66 0.16
N LEU A 304 -2.63 8.01 1.08
CA LEU A 304 -2.66 8.32 2.52
C LEU A 304 -1.92 9.62 2.86
N VAL A 305 -0.92 9.98 2.05
CA VAL A 305 -0.02 11.12 2.32
C VAL A 305 -0.64 12.48 2.00
N LYS A 306 -1.85 12.49 1.42
CA LYS A 306 -2.51 13.71 0.96
C LYS A 306 -2.65 14.77 2.07
N ASN A 307 -3.03 14.35 3.28
CA ASN A 307 -3.20 15.29 4.40
C ASN A 307 -1.88 15.96 4.75
N PHE A 308 -0.79 15.19 4.83
CA PHE A 308 0.55 15.74 5.04
C PHE A 308 0.96 16.73 3.94
N VAL A 309 0.66 16.40 2.67
CA VAL A 309 1.00 17.22 1.50
C VAL A 309 0.21 18.51 1.45
N LEU A 310 -0.99 18.58 2.03
CA LEU A 310 -1.82 19.80 2.02
C LEU A 310 -1.71 20.63 3.30
N GLN A 311 -1.39 19.99 4.43
CA GLN A 311 -1.33 20.64 5.74
C GLN A 311 -0.07 21.52 5.90
N GLY A 312 -0.16 22.51 6.79
CA GLY A 312 1.00 23.28 7.27
C GLY A 312 1.45 24.37 6.33
N ALA A 313 2.54 25.05 6.69
CA ALA A 313 3.03 26.22 5.95
C ALA A 313 3.86 25.85 4.72
N ARG A 314 4.85 24.96 4.87
CA ARG A 314 5.78 24.56 3.80
C ARG A 314 6.02 23.06 3.82
N ARG A 315 6.25 22.46 2.64
CA ARG A 315 6.71 21.07 2.48
C ARG A 315 7.78 20.98 1.41
N ARG A 316 8.81 20.20 1.71
CA ARG A 316 9.77 19.71 0.75
C ARG A 316 9.19 18.49 0.05
N LEU A 317 8.95 18.60 -1.25
CA LEU A 317 8.32 17.57 -2.07
C LEU A 317 9.25 17.14 -3.20
N THR A 318 9.21 15.86 -3.53
CA THR A 318 9.95 15.27 -4.64
C THR A 318 9.05 15.12 -5.85
N LEU A 319 9.40 15.78 -6.96
CA LEU A 319 8.70 15.66 -8.24
C LEU A 319 9.61 15.03 -9.28
N VAL A 320 9.02 14.12 -10.06
CA VAL A 320 9.66 13.49 -11.21
C VAL A 320 9.35 14.33 -12.45
N GLU A 321 10.40 14.81 -13.11
CA GLU A 321 10.32 15.60 -14.33
C GLU A 321 10.92 14.84 -15.51
N SER A 322 10.24 14.88 -16.65
CA SER A 322 10.77 14.35 -17.89
C SER A 322 11.89 15.28 -18.39
N GLY A 323 13.13 14.81 -18.37
CA GLY A 323 14.24 15.43 -19.10
C GLY A 323 14.23 15.03 -20.58
N LYS A 324 15.19 15.55 -21.34
CA LYS A 324 15.37 15.21 -22.77
C LYS A 324 15.81 13.76 -23.00
N ASP A 325 16.69 13.25 -22.13
CA ASP A 325 17.31 11.93 -22.28
C ASP A 325 17.03 10.99 -21.10
N ASP A 326 16.65 11.52 -19.93
CA ASP A 326 16.33 10.74 -18.74
C ASP A 326 15.33 11.49 -17.83
N TRP A 327 14.69 10.77 -16.92
CA TRP A 327 13.87 11.35 -15.87
C TRP A 327 14.75 11.92 -14.76
N THR A 328 14.47 13.16 -14.36
CA THR A 328 15.16 13.77 -13.23
C THR A 328 14.21 13.94 -12.06
N THR A 329 14.64 13.49 -10.90
CA THR A 329 13.92 13.67 -9.64
C THR A 329 14.44 14.95 -8.99
N LYS A 330 13.55 15.92 -8.74
CA LYS A 330 13.90 17.20 -8.12
C LYS A 330 13.10 17.44 -6.84
N SER A 331 13.76 18.04 -5.87
CA SER A 331 13.15 18.47 -4.61
C SER A 331 12.73 19.94 -4.69
N TYR A 332 11.53 20.24 -4.22
CA TYR A 332 10.94 21.57 -4.19
C TYR A 332 10.45 21.91 -2.79
N ASP A 333 10.81 23.08 -2.27
CA ASP A 333 10.20 23.63 -1.06
C ASP A 333 8.96 24.45 -1.44
N MET A 334 7.78 23.85 -1.30
CA MET A 334 6.50 24.45 -1.69
C MET A 334 5.74 25.02 -0.50
N ASP A 335 5.15 26.20 -0.68
CA ASP A 335 4.22 26.78 0.30
C ASP A 335 2.81 26.15 0.21
N CYS A 336 1.89 26.55 1.09
CA CYS A 336 0.52 26.04 1.11
C CYS A 336 -0.27 26.36 -0.17
N ARG A 337 -0.04 27.53 -0.80
CA ARG A 337 -0.77 27.95 -2.00
C ARG A 337 -0.37 27.11 -3.20
N GLN A 338 0.93 26.96 -3.44
CA GLN A 338 1.47 26.13 -4.52
C GLN A 338 0.96 24.68 -4.42
N ARG A 339 0.95 24.11 -3.20
CA ARG A 339 0.45 22.75 -2.97
C ARG A 339 -1.05 22.63 -3.19
N ASN A 340 -1.85 23.62 -2.77
CA ASN A 340 -3.28 23.62 -3.03
C ASN A 340 -3.63 23.76 -4.51
N GLU A 341 -2.87 24.56 -5.26
CA GLU A 341 -3.05 24.70 -6.71
C GLU A 341 -2.74 23.38 -7.44
N LEU A 342 -1.70 22.64 -7.01
CA LEU A 342 -1.31 21.37 -7.63
C LEU A 342 -2.11 20.15 -7.16
N TYR A 343 -2.49 20.10 -5.88
CA TYR A 343 -3.03 18.89 -5.23
C TYR A 343 -4.39 19.09 -4.54
N GLY A 344 -4.84 20.34 -4.36
CA GLY A 344 -6.06 20.68 -3.63
C GLY A 344 -7.35 20.38 -4.41
N GLY A 345 -7.29 20.41 -5.75
CA GLY A 345 -8.45 20.20 -6.64
C GLY A 345 -9.15 18.85 -6.52
N TRP A 346 -8.56 17.87 -5.83
CA TRP A 346 -9.15 16.56 -5.62
C TRP A 346 -10.25 16.54 -4.54
N LEU A 347 -10.32 17.55 -3.65
CA LEU A 347 -11.41 17.66 -2.65
C LEU A 347 -12.75 18.10 -3.28
N ALA A 348 -12.72 18.86 -4.39
CA ALA A 348 -13.93 19.30 -5.08
C ALA A 348 -14.76 18.13 -5.64
N GLN A 349 -14.14 16.98 -5.92
CA GLN A 349 -14.86 15.78 -6.42
C GLN A 349 -15.45 14.91 -5.30
N PHE A 350 -15.05 15.09 -4.04
CA PHE A 350 -15.64 14.38 -2.90
C PHE A 350 -16.79 15.17 -2.27
N GLN A 351 -16.73 16.51 -2.24
CA GLN A 351 -17.88 17.33 -1.85
C GLN A 351 -18.98 17.35 -2.93
N ALA A 352 -18.64 17.18 -4.20
CA ALA A 352 -19.64 17.04 -5.27
C ALA A 352 -20.37 15.68 -5.29
N LYS A 353 -20.02 14.73 -4.42
CA LYS A 353 -20.70 13.44 -4.28
C LYS A 353 -21.70 13.38 -3.11
N GLU A 354 -21.82 14.44 -2.30
CA GLU A 354 -22.89 14.57 -1.31
C GLU A 354 -24.21 15.13 -1.90
N GLU A 355 -24.23 15.57 -3.17
CA GLU A 355 -25.47 15.88 -3.87
C GLU A 355 -26.00 14.63 -4.61
N ASN A 356 -26.86 13.92 -3.88
CA ASN A 356 -27.64 12.76 -4.27
C ASN A 356 -28.54 13.02 -5.50
N PRO A 357 -28.43 12.30 -6.64
CA PRO A 357 -29.42 12.37 -7.71
C PRO A 357 -30.17 11.04 -7.92
N TRP A 358 -30.50 10.32 -6.83
CA TRP A 358 -31.42 9.19 -6.90
C TRP A 358 -32.66 9.44 -6.05
N CYS A 359 -33.54 10.29 -6.57
CA CYS A 359 -34.95 10.38 -6.22
C CYS A 359 -35.72 11.05 -7.37
N VAL A 360 -35.87 10.40 -8.53
CA VAL A 360 -37.06 10.57 -9.39
C VAL A 360 -37.27 9.31 -10.25
N PHE A 361 -38.51 8.81 -10.18
CA PHE A 361 -39.18 7.70 -10.88
C PHE A 361 -38.93 6.27 -10.39
#